data_AF-A0AAP5IFZ5-F1
#
_entry.id   AF-A0AAP5IFZ5-F1
#
_cell.length_a   1.000
_cell.length_b   1.000
_cell.length_c   1.000
_cell.angle_alpha   90.00
_cell.angle_beta   90.00
_cell.angle_gamma   90.00
#
_symmetry.space_group_name_H-M   'P 1'
#
loop_
_entity.id
_entity.type
_entity.pdbx_description
1 polymer ?
#
loop_
_entity_poly.entity_id
_entity_poly.type
_entity_poly.pdbx_seq_one_letter_code
_entity_poly.pdbx_strand_id
1 'polypeptide(L)'
;MSWTELGIEIAKQVQDFTELSDVEKIKTVAKTAMDKIYSERSEPAQRKSALDSMNKAIRSLYPTSKEQPSSKNPYHKLYREYGSGEKKGWRHLIFEYLKLSSEDYDAISPARKQHREKQQQKTQEPTTQETITVKNLMNISQLELDTETEKMVEDALNRSKTSLPDFIKKACQVYAKTLVKKAEVSESDLAGVPTKDLLEDKKYQTHPGRAPELTKRAVIAIKKHNASVPETEDRWHITQSAITRLTGSRPAAVAKALEQFQDDIREMEDLGLNAYSNRKGKDLEGNTREIEKEINLVELVPDGYTD
;
A
#
# COMPACT_ATOMS: atom_id res chain seq x y z
N MET A 1 16.62 11.43 27.98
CA MET A 1 15.93 12.37 27.06
C MET A 1 15.00 11.55 26.18
N SER A 2 13.71 11.89 26.14
CA SER A 2 12.74 11.20 25.28
C SER A 2 12.88 11.60 23.82
N TRP A 3 12.43 10.76 22.88
CA TRP A 3 12.42 11.10 21.44
C TRP A 3 11.50 12.29 21.12
N THR A 4 10.47 12.48 21.96
CA THR A 4 9.59 13.64 21.91
C THR A 4 10.33 14.91 22.32
N GLU A 5 11.11 14.89 23.40
CA GLU A 5 11.97 16.01 23.81
C GLU A 5 12.98 16.38 22.71
N LEU A 6 13.65 15.38 22.13
CA LEU A 6 14.60 15.59 21.04
C LEU A 6 13.93 16.23 19.82
N GLY A 7 12.70 15.82 19.49
CA GLY A 7 11.92 16.44 18.42
C GLY A 7 11.54 17.90 18.69
N ILE A 8 11.21 18.24 19.93
CA ILE A 8 10.95 19.63 20.35
C ILE A 8 12.24 20.47 20.26
N GLU A 9 13.36 19.93 20.72
CA GLU A 9 14.66 20.61 20.68
C GLU A 9 15.11 20.91 19.25
N ILE A 10 15.05 19.90 18.37
CA ILE A 10 15.34 20.06 16.94
C ILE A 10 14.42 21.11 16.31
N ALA A 11 13.13 21.07 16.62
CA ALA A 11 12.17 22.01 16.07
C ALA A 11 12.48 23.45 16.48
N LYS A 12 12.87 23.68 17.74
CA LYS A 12 13.33 25.00 18.21
C LYS A 12 14.66 25.41 17.57
N GLN A 13 15.61 24.48 17.46
CA GLN A 13 16.92 24.77 16.87
C GLN A 13 16.82 25.22 15.41
N VAL A 14 15.90 24.64 14.64
CA VAL A 14 15.70 25.01 13.23
C VAL A 14 14.69 26.14 13.04
N GLN A 15 14.09 26.66 14.11
CA GLN A 15 13.10 27.73 14.06
C GLN A 15 13.69 29.04 13.51
N ASP A 16 14.94 29.30 13.87
CA ASP A 16 15.67 30.51 13.51
C ASP A 16 16.39 30.38 12.15
N PHE A 17 16.30 29.22 11.50
CA PHE A 17 16.92 28.95 10.19
C PHE A 17 16.01 29.45 9.07
N THR A 18 16.12 30.74 8.79
CA THR A 18 15.21 31.48 7.90
C THR A 18 15.80 31.75 6.52
N GLU A 19 17.06 31.43 6.27
CA GLU A 19 17.75 31.71 5.01
C GLU A 19 18.06 30.44 4.19
N LEU A 20 18.20 30.58 2.87
CA LEU A 20 18.65 29.49 1.98
C LEU A 20 20.05 28.98 2.35
N SER A 21 20.88 29.84 2.95
CA SER A 21 22.20 29.51 3.49
C SER A 21 22.14 28.54 4.69
N ASP A 22 20.97 28.39 5.33
CA ASP A 22 20.79 27.53 6.51
C ASP A 22 20.47 26.06 6.15
N VAL A 23 20.30 25.73 4.87
CA VAL A 23 20.00 24.36 4.43
C VAL A 23 21.04 23.35 4.93
N GLU A 24 22.32 23.70 4.92
CA GLU A 24 23.39 22.85 5.44
C GLU A 24 23.33 22.68 6.97
N LYS A 25 22.85 23.70 7.69
CA LYS A 25 22.60 23.60 9.13
C LYS A 25 21.42 22.67 9.41
N ILE A 26 20.33 22.77 8.65
CA ILE A 26 19.17 21.87 8.73
C ILE A 26 19.59 20.42 8.48
N LYS A 27 20.41 20.16 7.45
CA LYS A 27 20.98 18.83 7.17
C LYS A 27 21.79 18.31 8.35
N THR A 28 22.64 19.15 8.92
CA THR A 28 23.49 18.79 10.07
C THR A 28 22.64 18.41 11.28
N VAL A 29 21.60 19.18 11.59
CA VAL A 29 20.67 18.88 12.70
C VAL A 29 19.93 17.56 12.45
N ALA A 30 19.41 17.33 11.23
CA ALA A 30 18.77 16.06 10.88
C ALA A 30 19.71 14.87 11.02
N LYS A 31 20.97 15.04 10.60
CA LYS A 31 22.01 14.02 10.72
C LYS A 31 22.28 13.65 12.16
N THR A 32 22.53 14.64 13.02
CA THR A 32 22.81 14.40 14.44
C THR A 32 21.65 13.67 15.12
N ALA A 33 20.41 14.02 14.78
CA ALA A 33 19.22 13.35 15.30
C ALA A 33 19.16 11.87 14.88
N MET A 34 19.41 11.59 13.60
CA MET A 34 19.40 10.23 13.05
C MET A 34 20.56 9.39 13.59
N ASP A 35 21.75 9.97 13.73
CA ASP A 35 22.91 9.28 14.32
C ASP A 35 22.63 8.86 15.77
N LYS A 36 21.95 9.72 16.55
CA LYS A 36 21.52 9.41 17.92
C LYS A 36 20.48 8.28 17.97
N ILE A 37 19.49 8.28 17.08
CA ILE A 37 18.53 7.16 16.98
C ILE A 37 19.25 5.85 16.68
N TYR A 38 20.25 5.88 15.81
CA TYR A 38 20.97 4.68 15.39
C TYR A 38 21.98 4.18 16.40
N SER A 39 22.57 5.07 17.22
CA SER A 39 23.46 4.68 18.30
C SER A 39 22.71 4.08 19.49
N GLU A 40 21.49 4.55 19.76
CA GLU A 40 20.68 4.07 20.90
C GLU A 40 19.76 2.90 20.56
N ARG A 41 19.42 2.69 19.28
CA ARG A 41 18.50 1.62 18.84
C ARG A 41 19.14 0.76 17.75
N SER A 42 19.27 -0.55 18.01
CA SER A 42 19.76 -1.54 17.05
C SER A 42 18.68 -2.03 16.09
N GLU A 43 17.45 -2.19 16.59
CA GLU A 43 16.35 -2.82 15.85
C GLU A 43 15.61 -1.86 14.91
N PRO A 44 15.29 -2.28 13.66
CA PRO A 44 14.56 -1.43 12.70
C PRO A 44 13.22 -0.91 13.21
N ALA A 45 12.45 -1.75 13.91
CA ALA A 45 11.15 -1.37 14.46
C ALA A 45 11.27 -0.28 15.54
N GLN A 46 12.30 -0.37 16.38
CA GLN A 46 12.55 0.62 17.44
C GLN A 46 13.02 1.96 16.86
N ARG A 47 13.87 1.92 15.82
CA ARG A 47 14.29 3.13 15.08
C ARG A 47 13.12 3.84 14.44
N LYS A 48 12.21 3.08 13.82
CA LYS A 48 10.96 3.61 13.24
C LYS A 48 10.10 4.28 14.31
N SER A 49 9.87 3.61 15.44
CA SER A 49 9.09 4.16 16.55
C SER A 49 9.69 5.44 17.14
N ALA A 50 11.03 5.51 17.26
CA ALA A 50 11.74 6.71 17.70
C ALA A 50 11.58 7.87 16.72
N LEU A 51 11.78 7.60 15.42
CA LEU A 51 11.60 8.56 14.35
C LEU A 51 10.16 9.08 14.26
N ASP A 52 9.16 8.21 14.40
CA ASP A 52 7.73 8.59 14.41
C ASP A 52 7.40 9.52 15.58
N SER A 53 7.94 9.22 16.77
CA SER A 53 7.76 10.03 17.97
C SER A 53 8.37 11.42 17.82
N MET A 54 9.58 11.49 17.26
CA MET A 54 10.29 12.74 16.97
C MET A 54 9.55 13.56 15.89
N ASN A 55 9.12 12.92 14.80
CA ASN A 55 8.36 13.56 13.74
C ASN A 55 7.04 14.14 14.25
N LYS A 56 6.35 13.45 15.15
CA LYS A 56 5.10 13.94 15.77
C LYS A 56 5.35 15.23 16.57
N ALA A 57 6.44 15.29 17.33
CA ALA A 57 6.83 16.48 18.09
C ALA A 57 7.24 17.67 17.21
N ILE A 58 7.97 17.42 16.10
CA ILE A 58 8.31 18.48 15.15
C ILE A 58 7.03 19.01 14.47
N ARG A 59 6.07 18.13 14.13
CA ARG A 59 4.79 18.51 13.51
C ARG A 59 3.89 19.34 14.42
N SER A 60 3.96 19.17 15.75
CA SER A 60 3.17 20.02 16.65
C SER A 60 3.63 21.48 16.67
N LEU A 61 4.90 21.73 16.34
CA LEU A 61 5.44 23.09 16.24
C LEU A 61 5.36 23.64 14.80
N TYR A 62 5.40 22.75 13.81
CA TYR A 62 5.30 23.09 12.38
C TYR A 62 4.16 22.32 11.70
N PRO A 63 2.90 22.72 11.89
CA PRO A 63 1.76 22.07 11.28
C PRO A 63 1.73 22.28 9.76
N THR A 64 1.16 21.33 9.05
CA THR A 64 0.96 21.44 7.60
C THR A 64 -0.17 22.41 7.30
N SER A 65 0.06 23.39 6.42
CA SER A 65 -0.96 24.34 5.96
C SER A 65 -1.24 24.19 4.47
N LYS A 66 -2.51 24.33 4.08
CA LYS A 66 -2.93 24.37 2.67
C LYS A 66 -2.65 25.72 2.01
N GLU A 67 -2.69 26.80 2.79
CA GLU A 67 -2.49 28.15 2.31
C GLU A 67 -1.01 28.49 2.35
N GLN A 68 -0.55 29.26 1.36
CA GLN A 68 0.81 29.79 1.37
C GLN A 68 0.94 30.75 2.55
N PRO A 69 1.86 30.49 3.51
CA PRO A 69 2.02 31.38 4.65
C PRO A 69 2.40 32.78 4.16
N SER A 70 1.74 33.80 4.74
CA SER A 70 1.87 35.22 4.36
C SER A 70 3.14 35.90 4.90
N SER A 71 3.97 35.18 5.65
CA SER A 71 5.18 35.74 6.27
C SER A 71 6.41 35.63 5.36
N LYS A 72 7.40 36.50 5.63
CA LYS A 72 8.78 36.39 5.13
C LYS A 72 9.50 35.10 5.55
N ASN A 73 8.86 34.22 6.33
CA ASN A 73 9.49 33.00 6.85
C ASN A 73 8.67 31.74 6.51
N PRO A 74 8.86 31.16 5.31
CA PRO A 74 8.00 30.11 4.78
C PRO A 74 8.69 28.73 4.84
N TYR A 75 8.96 28.20 6.03
CA TYR A 75 9.38 26.81 6.33
C TYR A 75 10.25 26.08 5.26
N HIS A 76 11.25 26.76 4.70
CA HIS A 76 12.02 26.39 3.49
C HIS A 76 11.44 25.23 2.66
N LYS A 77 10.46 25.65 1.87
CA LYS A 77 9.38 24.94 1.19
C LYS A 77 9.73 23.64 0.43
N LEU A 78 8.92 22.61 0.69
CA LEU A 78 8.49 21.63 -0.32
C LEU A 78 6.98 21.77 -0.54
N TYR A 79 6.57 22.11 -1.75
CA TYR A 79 5.24 21.79 -2.28
C TYR A 79 5.37 20.43 -2.97
N ARG A 80 4.71 19.39 -2.45
CA ARG A 80 4.69 18.07 -3.09
C ARG A 80 3.26 17.64 -3.36
N GLU A 81 3.03 17.18 -4.59
CA GLU A 81 1.90 16.34 -4.93
C GLU A 81 2.25 14.90 -4.52
N TYR A 82 1.39 14.27 -3.71
CA TYR A 82 1.56 12.89 -3.30
C TYR A 82 0.30 12.11 -3.63
N GLY A 83 0.34 11.33 -4.72
CA GLY A 83 -0.66 10.31 -5.06
C GLY A 83 -2.10 10.81 -5.25
N SER A 84 -2.96 9.94 -5.78
CA SER A 84 -4.38 10.24 -5.96
C SER A 84 -5.11 10.21 -4.61
N GLY A 85 -5.24 11.36 -3.93
CA GLY A 85 -6.23 11.54 -2.86
C GLY A 85 -5.82 12.30 -1.60
N GLU A 86 -4.54 12.65 -1.40
CA GLU A 86 -4.13 13.43 -0.22
C GLU A 86 -4.05 14.95 -0.49
N LYS A 87 -4.41 15.75 0.52
CA LYS A 87 -4.56 17.21 0.43
C LYS A 87 -3.19 17.90 0.38
N LYS A 88 -3.01 18.78 -0.62
CA LYS A 88 -1.84 19.66 -0.86
C LYS A 88 -1.51 20.51 0.37
N GLY A 89 -0.23 20.67 0.73
CA GLY A 89 0.18 21.56 1.82
C GLY A 89 1.67 21.80 1.98
N TRP A 90 2.02 22.91 2.62
CA TRP A 90 3.38 23.35 2.92
C TRP A 90 3.92 22.66 4.18
N ARG A 91 5.21 22.27 4.15
CA ARG A 91 5.93 21.64 5.28
C ARG A 91 7.37 22.11 5.38
N HIS A 92 7.95 21.95 6.59
CA HIS A 92 9.35 22.25 6.88
C HIS A 92 10.34 21.31 6.17
N LEU A 93 11.48 21.86 5.70
CA LEU A 93 12.53 21.13 4.99
C LEU A 93 13.15 19.98 5.81
N ILE A 94 13.22 20.14 7.14
CA ILE A 94 13.78 19.14 8.07
C ILE A 94 13.18 17.74 7.86
N PHE A 95 11.89 17.65 7.52
CA PHE A 95 11.21 16.37 7.27
C PHE A 95 11.74 15.67 6.02
N GLU A 96 12.36 16.37 5.07
CA GLU A 96 13.00 15.76 3.90
C GLU A 96 14.31 15.08 4.31
N TYR A 97 15.13 15.80 5.09
CA TYR A 97 16.42 15.29 5.56
C TYR A 97 16.28 14.20 6.62
N LEU A 98 15.17 14.15 7.36
CA LEU A 98 14.83 13.01 8.21
C LEU A 98 14.31 11.79 7.43
N LYS A 99 13.97 11.93 6.13
CA LYS A 99 13.45 10.88 5.24
C LYS A 99 14.46 10.33 4.23
N LEU A 100 15.61 10.97 4.04
CA LEU A 100 16.62 10.49 3.08
C LEU A 100 17.02 9.04 3.43
N SER A 101 17.19 8.24 2.37
CA SER A 101 17.42 6.82 2.46
C SER A 101 18.73 6.51 3.20
N SER A 102 18.83 5.32 3.80
CA SER A 102 20.01 4.91 4.58
C SER A 102 21.33 5.00 3.82
N GLU A 103 21.30 4.88 2.48
CA GLU A 103 22.48 4.89 1.60
C GLU A 103 23.09 6.30 1.45
N ASP A 104 22.27 7.36 1.38
CA ASP A 104 22.74 8.75 1.25
C ASP A 104 23.38 9.27 2.55
N TYR A 105 23.03 8.67 3.69
CA TYR A 105 23.52 9.05 5.02
C TYR A 105 24.80 8.30 5.44
N ASP A 106 25.00 7.07 4.97
CA ASP A 106 26.20 6.27 5.27
C ASP A 106 27.49 6.90 4.72
N ALA A 107 27.38 7.74 3.68
CA ALA A 107 28.50 8.53 3.16
C ALA A 107 28.96 9.65 4.11
N ILE A 108 28.11 10.09 5.05
CA ILE A 108 28.34 11.29 5.86
C ILE A 108 28.69 10.95 7.32
N SER A 109 28.38 9.76 7.85
CA SER A 109 28.60 9.41 9.27
C SER A 109 29.47 8.15 9.48
N PRO A 110 30.73 8.29 9.94
CA PRO A 110 31.64 7.16 10.19
C PRO A 110 31.16 6.19 11.28
N ALA A 111 30.40 6.67 12.27
CA ALA A 111 29.88 5.84 13.36
C ALA A 111 28.89 4.75 12.88
N ARG A 112 28.19 5.01 11.78
CA ARG A 112 27.21 4.09 11.17
C ARG A 112 27.86 3.00 10.33
N LYS A 113 28.92 3.33 9.58
CA LYS A 113 29.75 2.34 8.88
C LYS A 113 30.26 1.28 9.86
N GLN A 114 30.76 1.72 11.02
CA GLN A 114 31.22 0.82 12.08
C GLN A 114 30.10 -0.03 12.69
N HIS A 115 28.88 0.49 12.85
CA HIS A 115 27.75 -0.28 13.36
C HIS A 115 27.26 -1.34 12.35
N ARG A 116 27.30 -1.03 11.04
CA ARG A 116 26.96 -1.97 9.97
C ARG A 116 28.02 -3.07 9.82
N GLU A 117 29.30 -2.71 9.90
CA GLU A 117 30.41 -3.67 9.92
C GLU A 117 30.34 -4.61 11.14
N LYS A 118 30.00 -4.07 12.32
CA LYS A 118 29.78 -4.88 13.54
C LYS A 118 28.56 -5.80 13.46
N GLN A 119 27.51 -5.41 12.74
CA GLN A 119 26.36 -6.29 12.47
C GLN A 119 26.68 -7.38 11.43
N GLN A 120 27.57 -7.10 10.47
CA GLN A 120 28.01 -8.12 9.49
C GLN A 120 28.98 -9.14 10.09
N GLN A 121 29.73 -8.80 11.14
CA GLN A 121 30.65 -9.72 11.82
C GLN A 121 29.98 -10.68 12.82
N LYS A 122 28.74 -10.42 13.26
CA LYS A 122 28.05 -11.27 14.25
C LYS A 122 27.22 -12.42 13.67
N THR A 123 27.17 -12.58 12.34
CA THR A 123 26.29 -13.56 11.67
C THR A 123 27.03 -14.46 10.67
N GLN A 124 28.31 -14.77 10.87
CA GLN A 124 29.02 -15.72 10.00
C GLN A 124 29.49 -16.95 10.79
N GLU A 125 28.63 -17.98 10.82
CA GLU A 125 29.11 -19.36 10.64
C GLU A 125 29.37 -19.60 9.13
N PRO A 126 30.40 -20.37 8.77
CA PRO A 126 30.93 -20.38 7.42
C PRO A 126 30.06 -21.27 6.52
N THR A 127 29.19 -20.66 5.71
CA THR A 127 28.77 -21.30 4.47
C THR A 127 29.56 -20.67 3.35
N THR A 128 30.48 -21.44 2.77
CA THR A 128 31.25 -21.10 1.58
C THR A 128 30.29 -20.79 0.44
N GLN A 129 29.96 -19.51 0.26
CA GLN A 129 29.37 -19.02 -0.98
C GLN A 129 30.43 -18.20 -1.68
N GLU A 130 30.94 -18.79 -2.76
CA GLU A 130 31.76 -18.11 -3.75
C GLU A 130 31.10 -16.77 -4.08
N THR A 131 31.81 -15.71 -3.74
CA THR A 131 31.42 -14.37 -4.10
C THR A 131 31.65 -14.26 -5.60
N ILE A 132 30.62 -14.55 -6.40
CA ILE A 132 30.61 -14.13 -7.80
C ILE A 132 30.64 -12.62 -7.75
N THR A 133 31.85 -12.12 -7.92
CA THR A 133 32.15 -10.72 -8.04
C THR A 133 31.61 -10.32 -9.41
N VAL A 134 30.33 -9.97 -9.48
CA VAL A 134 29.75 -9.30 -10.66
C VAL A 134 30.32 -7.88 -10.69
N LYS A 135 31.59 -7.79 -11.03
CA LYS A 135 32.29 -6.55 -11.35
C LYS A 135 31.79 -6.11 -12.72
N ASN A 136 30.91 -5.12 -12.72
CA ASN A 136 30.84 -4.03 -13.71
C ASN A 136 30.80 -4.38 -15.21
N LEU A 137 29.93 -5.27 -15.68
CA LEU A 137 29.69 -5.43 -17.13
C LEU A 137 28.24 -5.83 -17.50
N MET A 138 27.22 -5.34 -16.78
CA MET A 138 25.85 -5.38 -17.33
C MET A 138 25.58 -4.08 -18.10
N ASN A 139 25.37 -4.20 -19.41
CA ASN A 139 24.84 -3.13 -20.25
C ASN A 139 23.36 -3.43 -20.55
N ILE A 140 22.54 -2.39 -20.66
CA ILE A 140 21.08 -2.51 -20.85
C ILE A 140 20.73 -3.37 -22.07
N SER A 141 21.53 -3.27 -23.12
CA SER A 141 21.37 -4.05 -24.37
C SER A 141 21.49 -5.56 -24.18
N GLN A 142 22.04 -6.05 -23.06
CA GLN A 142 22.11 -7.49 -22.73
C GLN A 142 20.80 -8.03 -22.13
N LEU A 143 19.84 -7.17 -21.81
CA LEU A 143 18.56 -7.54 -21.21
C LEU A 143 17.47 -7.82 -22.25
N GLU A 144 17.79 -7.70 -23.55
CA GLU A 144 16.87 -7.95 -24.68
C GLU A 144 15.50 -7.28 -24.50
N LEU A 145 15.51 -6.05 -23.98
CA LEU A 145 14.30 -5.27 -23.74
C LEU A 145 13.78 -4.68 -25.05
N ASP A 146 12.47 -4.49 -25.14
CA ASP A 146 11.90 -3.65 -26.19
C ASP A 146 12.34 -2.19 -26.00
N THR A 147 12.28 -1.41 -27.08
CA THR A 147 12.77 -0.02 -27.10
C THR A 147 12.03 0.90 -26.14
N GLU A 148 10.78 0.61 -25.79
CA GLU A 148 10.01 1.39 -24.81
C GLU A 148 10.52 1.11 -23.39
N THR A 149 10.68 -0.17 -23.05
CA THR A 149 11.18 -0.60 -21.75
C THR A 149 12.64 -0.20 -21.53
N GLU A 150 13.49 -0.30 -22.55
CA GLU A 150 14.89 0.17 -22.50
C GLU A 150 14.96 1.65 -22.13
N LYS A 151 14.19 2.50 -22.82
CA LYS A 151 14.13 3.93 -22.54
C LYS A 151 13.61 4.23 -21.12
N MET A 152 12.59 3.51 -20.67
CA MET A 152 12.08 3.64 -19.30
C MET A 152 13.14 3.29 -18.24
N VAL A 153 13.94 2.25 -18.49
CA VAL A 153 15.02 1.83 -17.59
C VAL A 153 16.15 2.87 -17.60
N GLU A 154 16.55 3.38 -18.77
CA GLU A 154 17.54 4.46 -18.88
C GLU A 154 17.11 5.73 -18.12
N ASP A 155 15.88 6.18 -18.32
CA ASP A 155 15.33 7.34 -17.61
C ASP A 155 15.30 7.10 -16.09
N ALA A 156 14.97 5.89 -15.66
CA ALA A 156 14.96 5.52 -14.24
C ALA A 156 16.37 5.50 -13.65
N LEU A 157 17.37 4.98 -14.36
CA LEU A 157 18.78 4.98 -13.94
C LEU A 157 19.32 6.40 -13.84
N ASN A 158 19.05 7.24 -14.84
CA ASN A 158 19.46 8.65 -14.85
C ASN A 158 18.87 9.43 -13.67
N ARG A 159 17.61 9.15 -13.30
CA ARG A 159 16.95 9.79 -12.15
C ARG A 159 17.42 9.24 -10.80
N SER A 160 17.62 7.93 -10.70
CA SER A 160 17.98 7.26 -9.45
C SER A 160 19.48 7.33 -9.13
N LYS A 161 20.32 7.64 -10.12
CA LYS A 161 21.79 7.67 -10.03
C LYS A 161 22.38 6.35 -9.50
N THR A 162 21.69 5.23 -9.75
CA THR A 162 22.17 3.89 -9.39
C THR A 162 22.76 3.18 -10.60
N SER A 163 23.66 2.24 -10.37
CA SER A 163 24.15 1.36 -11.43
C SER A 163 23.03 0.42 -11.92
N LEU A 164 23.10 -0.01 -13.18
CA LEU A 164 22.14 -0.99 -13.73
C LEU A 164 22.07 -2.28 -12.88
N PRO A 165 23.19 -2.91 -12.45
CA PRO A 165 23.14 -4.07 -11.56
C PRO A 165 22.40 -3.79 -10.25
N ASP A 166 22.65 -2.65 -9.61
CA ASP A 166 21.99 -2.29 -8.34
C ASP A 166 20.50 -2.01 -8.54
N PHE A 167 20.14 -1.37 -9.65
CA PHE A 167 18.77 -1.12 -10.03
C PHE A 167 17.99 -2.44 -10.22
N ILE A 168 18.54 -3.37 -11.02
CA ILE A 168 17.93 -4.69 -11.24
C ILE A 168 17.81 -5.45 -9.92
N LYS A 169 18.88 -5.49 -9.12
CA LYS A 169 18.86 -6.17 -7.82
C LYS A 169 17.78 -5.62 -6.91
N LYS A 170 17.64 -4.29 -6.83
CA LYS A 170 16.61 -3.62 -6.01
C LYS A 170 15.22 -3.85 -6.56
N ALA A 171 15.03 -3.81 -7.88
CA ALA A 171 13.77 -4.13 -8.54
C ALA A 171 13.32 -5.57 -8.26
N CYS A 172 14.21 -6.55 -8.44
CA CYS A 172 13.97 -7.95 -8.12
C CYS A 172 13.62 -8.14 -6.64
N GLN A 173 14.36 -7.51 -5.72
CA GLN A 173 14.08 -7.60 -4.29
C GLN A 173 12.73 -7.00 -3.90
N VAL A 174 12.37 -5.82 -4.43
CA VAL A 174 11.08 -5.18 -4.14
C VAL A 174 9.93 -6.01 -4.70
N TYR A 175 10.07 -6.50 -5.93
CA TYR A 175 9.05 -7.33 -6.55
C TYR A 175 8.89 -8.66 -5.81
N ALA A 176 9.99 -9.34 -5.49
CA ALA A 176 9.97 -10.58 -4.71
C ALA A 176 9.32 -10.37 -3.32
N LYS A 177 9.70 -9.32 -2.57
CA LYS A 177 9.04 -9.00 -1.29
C LYS A 177 7.55 -8.72 -1.45
N THR A 178 7.16 -8.08 -2.54
CA THR A 178 5.75 -7.82 -2.85
C THR A 178 4.99 -9.12 -3.10
N LEU A 179 5.58 -10.04 -3.86
CA LEU A 179 4.99 -11.36 -4.11
C LEU A 179 4.87 -12.18 -2.83
N VAL A 180 5.93 -12.25 -2.01
CA VAL A 180 5.92 -12.97 -0.73
C VAL A 180 4.87 -12.39 0.21
N LYS A 181 4.85 -11.08 0.42
CA LYS A 181 3.85 -10.43 1.28
C LYS A 181 2.43 -10.62 0.75
N LYS A 182 2.25 -10.62 -0.57
CA LYS A 182 0.95 -10.90 -1.19
C LYS A 182 0.52 -12.35 -0.96
N ALA A 183 1.46 -13.30 -0.99
CA ALA A 183 1.22 -14.70 -0.70
C ALA A 183 0.84 -14.89 0.79
N GLU A 184 1.63 -14.34 1.72
CA GLU A 184 1.37 -14.38 3.17
C GLU A 184 -0.02 -13.86 3.54
N VAL A 185 -0.47 -12.77 2.89
CA VAL A 185 -1.80 -12.20 3.12
C VAL A 185 -2.89 -12.97 2.37
N SER A 186 -2.57 -13.62 1.24
CA SER A 186 -3.55 -14.46 0.52
C SER A 186 -3.88 -15.77 1.22
N GLU A 187 -2.98 -16.26 2.08
CA GLU A 187 -3.19 -17.47 2.89
C GLU A 187 -4.03 -17.23 4.15
N SER A 188 -4.42 -15.97 4.42
CA SER A 188 -5.32 -15.66 5.53
C SER A 188 -6.75 -16.04 5.15
N ASP A 189 -7.25 -17.14 5.71
CA ASP A 189 -8.66 -17.54 5.58
C ASP A 189 -9.58 -16.43 6.13
N LEU A 190 -10.50 -15.96 5.29
CA LEU A 190 -11.47 -14.93 5.64
C LEU A 190 -12.84 -15.49 5.97
N ALA A 191 -13.05 -16.82 5.89
CA ALA A 191 -14.35 -17.45 6.15
C ALA A 191 -14.90 -17.08 7.54
N GLY A 192 -14.03 -17.02 8.56
CA GLY A 192 -14.41 -16.64 9.92
C GLY A 192 -14.61 -15.14 10.17
N VAL A 193 -14.37 -14.28 9.16
CA VAL A 193 -14.63 -12.83 9.28
C VAL A 193 -16.10 -12.56 8.96
N PRO A 194 -16.84 -11.81 9.79
CA PRO A 194 -18.22 -11.42 9.50
C PRO A 194 -18.34 -10.67 8.17
N THR A 195 -19.43 -10.91 7.43
CA THR A 195 -19.69 -10.28 6.13
C THR A 195 -19.77 -8.77 6.23
N LYS A 196 -20.36 -8.27 7.33
CA LYS A 196 -20.39 -6.83 7.63
C LYS A 196 -18.99 -6.22 7.71
N ASP A 197 -18.07 -6.90 8.40
CA ASP A 197 -16.69 -6.43 8.57
C ASP A 197 -15.93 -6.46 7.23
N LEU A 198 -16.16 -7.49 6.41
CA LEU A 198 -15.61 -7.53 5.05
C LEU A 198 -16.13 -6.39 4.16
N LEU A 199 -17.38 -5.95 4.34
CA LEU A 199 -17.95 -4.84 3.57
C LEU A 199 -17.45 -3.47 4.04
N GLU A 200 -17.39 -3.24 5.36
CA GLU A 200 -17.23 -1.91 5.96
C GLU A 200 -15.80 -1.60 6.44
N ASP A 201 -15.05 -2.59 6.95
CA ASP A 201 -13.76 -2.34 7.59
C ASP A 201 -12.64 -2.10 6.57
N LYS A 202 -11.96 -0.97 6.73
CA LYS A 202 -10.80 -0.54 5.93
C LYS A 202 -9.66 -1.55 5.96
N LYS A 203 -9.53 -2.33 7.05
CA LYS A 203 -8.54 -3.40 7.16
C LYS A 203 -8.64 -4.39 6.00
N TYR A 204 -9.86 -4.73 5.58
CA TYR A 204 -10.10 -5.74 4.56
C TYR A 204 -10.22 -5.15 3.16
N GLN A 205 -10.47 -3.85 2.99
CA GLN A 205 -10.66 -3.22 1.67
C GLN A 205 -9.53 -3.50 0.67
N THR A 206 -8.28 -3.55 1.15
CA THR A 206 -7.10 -3.86 0.31
C THR A 206 -6.63 -5.31 0.43
N HIS A 207 -7.37 -6.16 1.14
CA HIS A 207 -7.01 -7.55 1.35
C HIS A 207 -7.23 -8.36 0.06
N PRO A 208 -6.23 -9.11 -0.43
CA PRO A 208 -6.33 -9.89 -1.67
C PRO A 208 -7.46 -10.93 -1.64
N GLY A 209 -7.69 -11.55 -0.47
CA GLY A 209 -8.77 -12.54 -0.28
C GLY A 209 -10.19 -11.97 -0.14
N ARG A 210 -10.36 -10.64 0.04
CA ARG A 210 -11.68 -10.04 0.29
C ARG A 210 -12.64 -10.26 -0.88
N ALA A 211 -12.18 -9.98 -2.10
CA ALA A 211 -13.04 -10.06 -3.28
C ALA A 211 -13.47 -11.51 -3.60
N PRO A 212 -12.58 -12.52 -3.57
CA PRO A 212 -12.98 -13.92 -3.68
C PRO A 212 -14.00 -14.35 -2.62
N GLU A 213 -13.76 -14.03 -1.35
CA GLU A 213 -14.66 -14.43 -0.26
C GLU A 213 -16.03 -13.76 -0.36
N LEU A 214 -16.07 -12.45 -0.61
CA LEU A 214 -17.35 -11.74 -0.82
C LEU A 214 -18.07 -12.21 -2.09
N THR A 215 -17.34 -12.65 -3.12
CA THR A 215 -17.94 -13.26 -4.33
C THR A 215 -18.62 -14.58 -3.98
N LYS A 216 -17.95 -15.46 -3.23
CA LYS A 216 -18.53 -16.71 -2.71
C LYS A 216 -19.82 -16.43 -1.94
N ARG A 217 -19.78 -15.49 -0.99
CA ARG A 217 -20.95 -15.13 -0.17
C ARG A 217 -22.08 -14.52 -1.00
N ALA A 218 -21.76 -13.69 -1.98
CA ALA A 218 -22.76 -13.11 -2.87
C ALA A 218 -23.44 -14.17 -3.75
N VAL A 219 -22.69 -15.15 -4.25
CA VAL A 219 -23.26 -16.29 -4.99
C VAL A 219 -24.24 -17.06 -4.11
N ILE A 220 -23.83 -17.42 -2.89
CA ILE A 220 -24.70 -18.13 -1.93
C ILE A 220 -25.94 -17.30 -1.59
N ALA A 221 -25.79 -16.00 -1.36
CA ALA A 221 -26.92 -15.12 -1.07
C ALA A 221 -27.92 -15.04 -2.24
N ILE A 222 -27.43 -14.99 -3.48
CA ILE A 222 -28.28 -15.04 -4.68
C ILE A 222 -29.00 -16.39 -4.77
N LYS A 223 -28.33 -17.51 -4.51
CA LYS A 223 -28.96 -18.84 -4.50
C LYS A 223 -30.05 -18.94 -3.43
N LYS A 224 -29.77 -18.47 -2.21
CA LYS A 224 -30.75 -18.43 -1.11
C LYS A 224 -31.95 -17.55 -1.43
N HIS A 225 -31.72 -16.37 -1.99
CA HIS A 225 -32.78 -15.48 -2.47
C HIS A 225 -33.63 -16.18 -3.53
N ASN A 226 -33.01 -16.73 -4.58
CA ASN A 226 -33.73 -17.39 -5.67
C ASN A 226 -34.53 -18.62 -5.21
N ALA A 227 -34.04 -19.34 -4.20
CA ALA A 227 -34.77 -20.46 -3.59
C ALA A 227 -35.98 -20.00 -2.75
N SER A 228 -35.92 -18.79 -2.19
CA SER A 228 -37.01 -18.21 -1.40
C SER A 228 -38.11 -17.56 -2.23
N VAL A 229 -37.87 -17.33 -3.53
CA VAL A 229 -38.81 -16.64 -4.41
C VAL A 229 -39.40 -17.59 -5.47
N PRO A 230 -40.74 -17.75 -5.51
CA PRO A 230 -41.38 -18.70 -6.42
C PRO A 230 -41.37 -18.22 -7.88
N GLU A 231 -41.51 -16.92 -8.13
CA GLU A 231 -41.57 -16.34 -9.47
C GLU A 231 -40.19 -16.22 -10.12
N THR A 232 -40.03 -16.75 -11.35
CA THR A 232 -38.79 -16.62 -12.13
C THR A 232 -38.42 -15.16 -12.40
N GLU A 233 -39.41 -14.28 -12.52
CA GLU A 233 -39.21 -12.84 -12.75
C GLU A 233 -38.57 -12.14 -11.56
N ASP A 234 -38.56 -12.74 -10.37
CA ASP A 234 -37.96 -12.14 -9.17
C ASP A 234 -36.63 -12.77 -8.74
N ARG A 235 -36.13 -13.72 -9.55
CA ARG A 235 -34.85 -14.38 -9.35
C ARG A 235 -33.71 -13.65 -10.05
N TRP A 236 -32.58 -13.50 -9.38
CA TRP A 236 -31.42 -12.83 -9.94
C TRP A 236 -30.45 -13.82 -10.60
N HIS A 237 -29.97 -13.50 -11.80
CA HIS A 237 -28.87 -14.24 -12.41
C HIS A 237 -27.53 -13.85 -11.78
N ILE A 238 -26.65 -14.82 -11.58
CA ILE A 238 -25.28 -14.58 -11.10
C ILE A 238 -24.50 -13.89 -12.22
N THR A 239 -24.18 -12.61 -12.06
CA THR A 239 -23.39 -11.84 -13.02
C THR A 239 -22.31 -11.02 -12.32
N GLN A 240 -21.24 -10.67 -13.05
CA GLN A 240 -20.19 -9.79 -12.55
C GLN A 240 -20.77 -8.47 -12.01
N SER A 241 -21.73 -7.87 -12.72
CA SER A 241 -22.39 -6.63 -12.30
C SER A 241 -23.20 -6.79 -11.02
N ALA A 242 -23.95 -7.87 -10.89
CA ALA A 242 -24.75 -8.16 -9.70
C ALA A 242 -23.86 -8.29 -8.45
N ILE A 243 -22.81 -9.10 -8.54
CA ILE A 243 -21.87 -9.30 -7.43
C ILE A 243 -21.09 -8.02 -7.11
N THR A 244 -20.72 -7.24 -8.13
CA THR A 244 -20.04 -5.95 -7.92
C THR A 244 -20.92 -5.02 -7.09
N ARG A 245 -22.23 -4.95 -7.37
CA ARG A 245 -23.17 -4.14 -6.59
C ARG A 245 -23.34 -4.63 -5.16
N LEU A 246 -23.46 -5.95 -4.95
CA LEU A 246 -23.60 -6.53 -3.61
C LEU A 246 -22.35 -6.39 -2.74
N THR A 247 -21.15 -6.41 -3.34
CA THR A 247 -19.89 -6.52 -2.59
C THR A 247 -19.05 -5.24 -2.58
N GLY A 248 -19.33 -4.30 -3.48
CA GLY A 248 -18.50 -3.13 -3.75
C GLY A 248 -17.09 -3.46 -4.29
N SER A 249 -16.85 -4.71 -4.68
CA SER A 249 -15.54 -5.17 -5.16
C SER A 249 -15.27 -4.71 -6.58
N ARG A 250 -13.99 -4.58 -6.95
CA ARG A 250 -13.61 -4.15 -8.31
C ARG A 250 -14.06 -5.20 -9.34
N PRO A 251 -14.65 -4.79 -10.49
CA PRO A 251 -15.16 -5.73 -11.49
C PRO A 251 -14.14 -6.78 -11.93
N ALA A 252 -12.88 -6.40 -12.17
CA ALA A 252 -11.84 -7.35 -12.59
C ALA A 252 -11.53 -8.43 -11.54
N ALA A 253 -11.60 -8.09 -10.24
CA ALA A 253 -11.39 -9.05 -9.17
C ALA A 253 -12.58 -10.01 -9.03
N VAL A 254 -13.80 -9.49 -9.20
CA VAL A 254 -15.03 -10.30 -9.22
C VAL A 254 -15.05 -11.25 -10.41
N ALA A 255 -14.69 -10.79 -11.61
CA ALA A 255 -14.63 -11.63 -12.80
C ALA A 255 -13.69 -12.83 -12.60
N LYS A 256 -12.49 -12.58 -12.05
CA LYS A 256 -11.55 -13.64 -11.74
C LYS A 256 -12.08 -14.62 -10.69
N ALA A 257 -12.75 -14.14 -9.66
CA ALA A 257 -13.33 -15.01 -8.64
C ALA A 257 -14.50 -15.85 -9.18
N LEU A 258 -15.31 -15.29 -10.09
CA LEU A 258 -16.44 -15.97 -10.74
C LEU A 258 -16.03 -17.15 -11.64
N GLU A 259 -14.78 -17.22 -12.08
CA GLU A 259 -14.25 -18.38 -12.82
C GLU A 259 -14.39 -19.69 -12.00
N GLN A 260 -14.43 -19.59 -10.67
CA GLN A 260 -14.59 -20.75 -9.77
C GLN A 260 -16.05 -21.17 -9.57
N PHE A 261 -17.02 -20.36 -9.99
CA PHE A 261 -18.46 -20.56 -9.75
C PHE A 261 -19.23 -20.76 -11.07
N GLN A 262 -18.56 -21.33 -12.09
CA GLN A 262 -19.19 -21.56 -13.40
C GLN A 262 -20.35 -22.56 -13.32
N ASP A 263 -20.27 -23.54 -12.44
CA ASP A 263 -21.35 -24.52 -12.27
C ASP A 263 -22.59 -23.87 -11.62
N ASP A 264 -22.41 -22.98 -10.63
CA ASP A 264 -23.53 -22.19 -10.07
C ASP A 264 -24.16 -21.28 -11.13
N ILE A 265 -23.36 -20.72 -12.04
CA ILE A 265 -23.88 -19.90 -13.15
C ILE A 265 -24.73 -20.75 -14.09
N ARG A 266 -24.27 -21.96 -14.47
CA ARG A 266 -25.05 -22.87 -15.31
C ARG A 266 -26.35 -23.31 -14.62
N GLU A 267 -26.31 -23.54 -13.30
CA GLU A 267 -27.52 -23.84 -12.52
C GLU A 267 -28.57 -22.72 -12.65
N MET A 268 -28.15 -21.45 -12.70
CA MET A 268 -29.07 -20.33 -12.96
C MET A 268 -29.66 -20.39 -14.38
N GLU A 269 -28.86 -20.78 -15.37
CA GLU A 269 -29.31 -20.94 -16.77
C GLU A 269 -30.34 -22.06 -16.92
N ASP A 270 -30.15 -23.18 -16.20
CA ASP A 270 -31.11 -24.29 -16.13
C ASP A 270 -32.44 -23.87 -15.49
N LEU A 271 -32.43 -22.87 -14.59
CA LEU A 271 -33.63 -22.25 -14.04
C LEU A 271 -34.31 -21.26 -15.01
N GLY A 272 -33.83 -21.16 -16.25
CA GLY A 272 -34.36 -20.27 -17.29
C GLY A 272 -33.92 -18.82 -17.14
N LEU A 273 -32.94 -18.53 -16.27
CA LEU A 273 -32.38 -17.19 -16.12
C LEU A 273 -31.28 -16.97 -17.16
N ASN A 274 -31.04 -15.72 -17.54
CA ASN A 274 -29.91 -15.35 -18.36
C ASN A 274 -29.25 -14.07 -17.84
N ALA A 275 -28.12 -13.68 -18.41
CA ALA A 275 -27.38 -12.49 -17.99
C ALA A 275 -28.15 -11.15 -18.09
N TYR A 276 -29.30 -11.12 -18.78
CA TYR A 276 -30.19 -9.96 -18.86
C TYR A 276 -31.38 -10.03 -17.89
N SER A 277 -31.65 -11.19 -17.30
CA SER A 277 -32.68 -11.35 -16.26
C SER A 277 -32.45 -10.33 -15.15
N ASN A 278 -33.50 -9.55 -14.85
CA ASN A 278 -33.53 -8.54 -13.79
C ASN A 278 -32.49 -7.42 -13.86
N ARG A 279 -31.82 -7.25 -15.01
CA ARG A 279 -30.88 -6.14 -15.25
C ARG A 279 -31.59 -4.81 -15.56
N LYS A 280 -32.86 -4.83 -15.97
CA LYS A 280 -33.68 -3.66 -16.37
C LYS A 280 -35.12 -3.73 -15.87
N GLY A 281 -35.43 -4.63 -14.93
CA GLY A 281 -36.77 -4.75 -14.37
C GLY A 281 -37.17 -3.47 -13.62
N LYS A 282 -38.48 -3.19 -13.59
CA LYS A 282 -39.03 -2.20 -12.67
C LYS A 282 -39.58 -2.91 -11.45
N ASP A 283 -39.41 -2.33 -10.27
CA ASP A 283 -40.09 -2.79 -9.06
C ASP A 283 -41.60 -2.47 -9.14
N LEU A 284 -42.35 -2.90 -8.12
CA LEU A 284 -43.80 -2.65 -8.01
C LEU A 284 -44.15 -1.15 -8.00
N GLU A 285 -43.17 -0.28 -7.70
CA GLU A 285 -43.29 1.18 -7.63
C GLU A 285 -42.85 1.86 -8.94
N GLY A 286 -42.36 1.10 -9.92
CA GLY A 286 -41.92 1.59 -11.22
C GLY A 286 -40.47 2.08 -11.29
N ASN A 287 -39.68 1.90 -10.23
CA ASN A 287 -38.25 2.23 -10.18
C ASN A 287 -37.40 1.10 -10.75
N THR A 288 -36.19 1.42 -11.20
CA THR A 288 -35.24 0.38 -11.63
C THR A 288 -34.88 -0.53 -10.45
N ARG A 289 -35.01 -1.84 -10.65
CA ARG A 289 -34.62 -2.84 -9.66
C ARG A 289 -33.13 -2.79 -9.40
N GLU A 290 -32.77 -2.87 -8.13
CA GLU A 290 -31.39 -2.83 -7.65
C GLU A 290 -31.17 -4.00 -6.70
N ILE A 291 -30.26 -4.89 -7.07
CA ILE A 291 -30.02 -6.14 -6.34
C ILE A 291 -29.61 -5.88 -4.88
N GLU A 292 -28.91 -4.79 -4.61
CA GLU A 292 -28.49 -4.33 -3.29
C GLU A 292 -29.65 -3.90 -2.38
N LYS A 293 -30.85 -3.68 -2.93
CA LYS A 293 -32.07 -3.42 -2.17
C LYS A 293 -32.91 -4.68 -1.91
N GLU A 294 -32.73 -5.70 -2.73
CA GLU A 294 -33.53 -6.94 -2.68
C GLU A 294 -32.79 -8.07 -1.94
N ILE A 295 -31.46 -8.11 -2.03
CA ILE A 295 -30.62 -9.13 -1.43
C ILE A 295 -29.75 -8.49 -0.35
N ASN A 296 -30.13 -8.68 0.91
CA ASN A 296 -29.29 -8.27 2.03
C ASN A 296 -28.21 -9.32 2.30
N LEU A 297 -27.02 -9.05 1.76
CA LEU A 297 -25.87 -9.96 1.86
C LEU A 297 -25.48 -10.27 3.31
N VAL A 298 -25.57 -9.30 4.22
CA VAL A 298 -25.19 -9.47 5.64
C VAL A 298 -26.18 -10.37 6.37
N GLU A 299 -27.48 -10.26 6.07
CA GLU A 299 -28.52 -11.08 6.70
C GLU A 299 -28.55 -12.50 6.14
N LEU A 300 -28.44 -12.66 4.82
CA LEU A 300 -28.53 -13.97 4.16
C LEU A 300 -27.27 -14.82 4.34
N VAL A 301 -26.12 -14.17 4.45
CA VAL A 301 -24.80 -14.81 4.60
C VAL A 301 -23.97 -14.00 5.60
N PRO A 302 -24.13 -14.23 6.92
CA PRO A 302 -23.45 -13.44 7.95
C PRO A 302 -21.94 -13.74 8.05
N ASP A 303 -21.50 -14.93 7.66
CA ASP A 303 -20.10 -15.36 7.61
C ASP A 303 -19.83 -16.33 6.44
N GLY A 304 -18.60 -16.84 6.32
CA GLY A 304 -18.16 -17.70 5.23
C GLY A 304 -18.36 -19.20 5.47
N TYR A 305 -18.94 -19.59 6.61
CA TYR A 305 -19.20 -20.98 6.99
C TYR A 305 -20.60 -21.45 6.58
N THR A 306 -21.39 -20.60 5.94
CA THR A 306 -22.71 -21.02 5.44
C THR A 306 -22.54 -21.93 4.22
N ASP A 307 -22.98 -23.18 4.36
CA ASP A 307 -23.36 -24.07 3.25
C ASP A 307 -24.59 -23.53 2.51
#